data_AF-A0A2C9LGA1-F1
#
_entry.id   AF-A0A2C9LGA1-F1
#
_cell.length_a   1.000
_cell.length_b   1.000
_cell.length_c   1.000
_cell.angle_alpha   90.00
_cell.angle_beta   90.00
_cell.angle_gamma   90.00
#
_symmetry.space_group_name_H-M   'P 1'
#
loop_
_entity.id
_entity.type
_entity.pdbx_description
1 polymer ?
#
loop_
_entity_poly.entity_id
_entity_poly.type
_entity_poly.pdbx_seq_one_letter_code
_entity_poly.pdbx_strand_id
1 'polypeptide(L)'
;MTRVLSALGLNLSNKAQTYSDLALRPIFMLNNLNYILKSMKRSGLLDLLSSWNKEIEFFYNNQILEQKSDYSESWSKVLHYILEMDKPMSQHRTQDQVKVSS
;
A
#
# COMPACT_ATOMS: atom_id res chain seq x y z
N MET A 1 10.69 -25.93 -1.40
CA MET A 1 11.17 -24.58 -1.08
C MET A 1 10.10 -23.51 -1.36
N THR A 2 9.53 -23.47 -2.57
CA THR A 2 8.36 -22.63 -2.92
C THR A 2 7.17 -22.78 -1.97
N ARG A 3 6.84 -24.01 -1.53
CA ARG A 3 5.75 -24.25 -0.55
C ARG A 3 5.94 -23.51 0.79
N VAL A 4 7.19 -23.35 1.26
CA VAL A 4 7.49 -22.65 2.51
C VAL A 4 7.30 -21.14 2.34
N LEU A 5 7.76 -20.58 1.21
CA LEU A 5 7.56 -19.16 0.90
C LEU A 5 6.08 -18.83 0.69
N SER A 6 5.32 -19.69 0.03
CA SER A 6 3.87 -19.54 -0.12
C SER A 6 3.14 -19.61 1.23
N ALA A 7 3.51 -20.57 2.09
CA ALA A 7 2.94 -20.68 3.44
C ALA A 7 3.28 -19.47 4.31
N LEU A 8 4.51 -18.94 4.20
CA LEU A 8 4.92 -17.71 4.87
C LEU A 8 4.10 -16.52 4.37
N GLY A 9 3.94 -16.35 3.05
CA GLY A 9 3.11 -15.29 2.48
C GLY A 9 1.67 -15.32 2.98
N LEU A 10 1.06 -16.51 3.02
CA LEU A 10 -0.29 -16.69 3.57
C LEU A 10 -0.36 -16.36 5.07
N ASN A 11 0.62 -16.82 5.85
CA ASN A 11 0.67 -16.52 7.28
C ASN A 11 0.81 -15.02 7.55
N LEU A 12 1.66 -14.32 6.78
CA LEU A 12 1.83 -12.88 6.86
C LEU A 12 0.53 -12.15 6.50
N SER A 13 -0.15 -12.56 5.43
CA SER A 13 -1.45 -11.98 5.03
C SER A 13 -2.50 -12.14 6.14
N ASN A 14 -2.63 -13.34 6.69
CA ASN A 14 -3.55 -13.59 7.82
C ASN A 14 -3.18 -12.75 9.05
N LYS A 15 -1.88 -12.58 9.33
CA LYS A 15 -1.42 -11.74 10.44
C LYS A 15 -1.69 -10.26 10.18
N ALA A 16 -1.52 -9.79 8.94
CA ALA A 16 -1.84 -8.43 8.55
C ALA A 16 -3.31 -8.09 8.80
N GLN A 17 -4.23 -9.03 8.55
CA GLN A 17 -5.66 -8.84 8.79
C GLN A 17 -6.02 -8.62 10.28
N THR A 18 -5.12 -8.96 11.22
CA THR A 18 -5.35 -8.75 12.65
C THR A 18 -5.19 -7.29 13.09
N TYR A 19 -4.54 -6.44 12.29
CA TYR A 19 -4.45 -5.01 12.59
C TYR A 19 -5.81 -4.33 12.37
N SER A 20 -6.27 -3.60 13.38
CA SER A 20 -7.49 -2.79 13.33
C SER A 20 -7.34 -1.61 12.37
N ASP A 21 -6.17 -0.96 12.39
CA ASP A 21 -5.82 0.09 11.46
C ASP A 21 -5.49 -0.50 10.07
N LEU A 22 -6.26 -0.08 9.07
CA LEU A 22 -6.09 -0.52 7.68
C LEU A 22 -4.76 -0.06 7.09
N ALA A 23 -4.20 1.08 7.53
CA ALA A 23 -2.93 1.60 7.03
C ALA A 23 -1.72 0.82 7.57
N LEU A 24 -1.87 0.16 8.73
CA LEU A 24 -0.81 -0.67 9.30
C LEU A 24 -0.64 -2.00 8.56
N ARG A 25 -1.70 -2.50 7.92
CA ARG A 25 -1.66 -3.75 7.15
C ARG A 25 -0.67 -3.69 5.98
N PRO A 26 -0.74 -2.70 5.08
CA PRO A 26 0.21 -2.59 3.98
C PRO A 26 1.62 -2.25 4.45
N ILE A 27 1.81 -1.48 5.53
CA ILE A 27 3.14 -1.27 6.12
C ILE A 27 3.73 -2.59 6.61
N PHE A 28 2.96 -3.38 7.36
CA PHE A 28 3.42 -4.68 7.86
C PHE A 28 3.83 -5.59 6.71
N MET A 29 2.98 -5.72 5.69
CA MET A 29 3.28 -6.54 4.52
C MET A 29 4.49 -6.02 3.75
N LEU A 30 4.56 -4.70 3.50
CA LEU A 30 5.69 -4.05 2.83
C LEU A 30 7.02 -4.36 3.51
N ASN A 31 7.07 -4.25 4.84
CA ASN A 31 8.28 -4.50 5.62
C ASN A 31 8.73 -5.96 5.52
N ASN A 32 7.79 -6.89 5.68
CA ASN A 32 8.08 -8.32 5.64
C ASN A 32 8.49 -8.78 4.23
N LEU A 33 7.80 -8.34 3.19
CA LEU A 33 8.13 -8.65 1.80
C LEU A 33 9.52 -8.12 1.42
N ASN A 34 9.85 -6.88 1.82
CA ASN A 34 11.18 -6.33 1.62
C ASN A 34 12.25 -7.14 2.34
N TYR A 35 11.99 -7.55 3.58
CA TYR A 35 12.93 -8.35 4.36
C TYR A 35 13.18 -9.71 3.70
N ILE A 36 12.11 -10.39 3.24
CA ILE A 36 12.20 -11.66 2.54
C ILE A 36 13.03 -11.52 1.26
N LEU A 37 12.69 -10.56 0.39
CA LEU A 37 13.40 -10.34 -0.87
C LEU A 37 14.89 -10.01 -0.62
N LYS A 38 15.20 -9.10 0.30
CA LYS A 38 16.58 -8.75 0.65
C LYS A 38 17.34 -9.93 1.26
N SER A 39 16.70 -10.75 2.09
CA SER A 39 17.31 -11.92 2.69
C SER A 39 17.59 -13.02 1.67
N MET A 40 16.69 -13.21 0.69
CA MET A 40 16.92 -14.13 -0.42
C MET A 40 18.06 -13.66 -1.33
N LYS A 41 18.15 -12.35 -1.61
CA LYS A 41 19.29 -11.76 -2.35
C LYS A 41 20.61 -11.98 -1.62
N ARG A 42 20.67 -11.65 -0.33
CA ARG A 42 21.90 -11.76 0.48
C ARG A 42 22.40 -13.19 0.63
N SER A 43 21.50 -14.17 0.67
CA SER A 43 21.86 -15.59 0.80
C SER A 43 22.17 -16.29 -0.52
N GLY A 44 22.01 -15.60 -1.67
CA GLY A 44 22.10 -16.22 -3.00
C GLY A 44 20.92 -17.15 -3.33
N LEU A 45 19.95 -17.27 -2.42
CA LEU A 45 18.76 -18.12 -2.61
C LEU A 45 17.88 -17.61 -3.76
N LEU A 46 17.86 -16.29 -3.99
CA LEU A 46 17.08 -15.73 -5.09
C LEU A 46 17.57 -16.27 -6.44
N ASP A 47 18.88 -16.34 -6.67
CA ASP A 47 19.45 -16.80 -7.94
C ASP A 47 19.12 -18.28 -8.20
N LEU A 48 19.18 -19.10 -7.14
CA LEU A 48 18.75 -20.50 -7.19
C LEU A 48 17.27 -20.62 -7.53
N LEU A 49 16.40 -19.82 -6.89
CA LEU A 49 14.97 -19.85 -7.16
C LEU A 49 14.62 -19.31 -8.56
N SER A 50 15.32 -18.29 -9.04
CA SER A 50 15.16 -17.73 -10.38
C SER A 50 15.54 -18.73 -11.48
N SER A 51 16.44 -19.68 -11.21
CA SER A 51 16.73 -20.78 -12.13
C SER A 51 15.51 -21.70 -12.37
N TRP A 52 14.64 -21.82 -11.37
CA TRP A 52 13.42 -22.63 -11.40
C TRP A 52 12.17 -21.81 -11.78
N ASN A 53 12.08 -20.59 -11.30
CA ASN A 53 10.98 -19.67 -11.55
C ASN A 53 11.53 -18.25 -11.73
N LYS A 54 11.72 -17.85 -12.99
CA LYS A 54 12.26 -16.54 -13.37
C LYS A 54 11.40 -15.35 -12.93
N GLU A 55 10.12 -15.59 -12.61
CA GLU A 55 9.18 -14.53 -12.23
C GLU A 55 9.18 -14.24 -10.72
N ILE A 56 9.93 -15.00 -9.91
CA ILE A 56 9.85 -14.87 -8.46
C ILE A 56 10.28 -13.48 -7.97
N GLU A 57 11.34 -12.91 -8.55
CA GLU A 57 11.77 -11.56 -8.19
C GLU A 57 10.74 -10.52 -8.61
N PHE A 58 10.16 -10.66 -9.81
CA PHE A 58 9.11 -9.78 -10.31
C PHE A 58 7.87 -9.82 -9.42
N PHE A 59 7.45 -11.02 -9.00
CA PHE A 59 6.35 -11.23 -8.07
C PHE A 59 6.54 -10.45 -6.76
N TYR A 60 7.69 -10.59 -6.10
CA TYR A 60 7.96 -9.88 -4.85
C TYR A 60 8.01 -8.36 -5.05
N ASN A 61 8.60 -7.88 -6.15
CA ASN A 61 8.62 -6.44 -6.46
C ASN A 61 7.22 -5.88 -6.70
N ASN A 62 6.36 -6.59 -7.44
CA ASN A 62 4.97 -6.16 -7.65
C ASN A 62 4.18 -6.13 -6.36
N GLN A 63 4.31 -7.15 -5.52
CA GLN A 63 3.66 -7.18 -4.21
C GLN A 63 4.14 -6.00 -3.34
N ILE A 64 5.44 -5.68 -3.36
CA ILE A 64 5.99 -4.51 -2.66
C ILE A 64 5.39 -3.19 -3.20
N LEU A 65 5.23 -3.07 -4.53
CA LEU A 65 4.63 -1.90 -5.16
C LEU A 65 3.14 -1.75 -4.81
N GLU A 66 2.39 -2.84 -4.82
CA GLU A 66 0.99 -2.89 -4.41
C GLU A 66 0.83 -2.39 -2.96
N GLN A 67 1.61 -2.93 -2.02
CA GLN A 67 1.54 -2.47 -0.62
C GLN A 67 1.96 -0.99 -0.45
N LYS A 68 2.84 -0.45 -1.30
CA LYS A 68 3.13 0.99 -1.31
C LYS A 68 1.93 1.80 -1.79
N SER A 69 1.24 1.32 -2.82
CA SER A 69 0.03 1.95 -3.35
C SER A 69 -1.06 1.99 -2.29
N ASP A 70 -1.34 0.85 -1.65
CA ASP A 70 -2.36 0.72 -0.60
C ASP A 70 -2.08 1.64 0.60
N TYR A 71 -0.80 1.74 1.00
CA TYR A 71 -0.40 2.67 2.04
C TYR A 71 -0.56 4.14 1.61
N SER A 72 -0.19 4.47 0.38
CA SER A 72 -0.39 5.82 -0.16
C SER A 72 -1.86 6.22 -0.19
N GLU A 73 -2.76 5.30 -0.51
CA GLU A 73 -4.20 5.55 -0.51
C GLU A 73 -4.73 5.90 0.89
N SER A 74 -4.10 5.40 1.95
CA SER A 74 -4.47 5.74 3.33
C SER A 74 -4.31 7.24 3.64
N TRP A 75 -3.50 7.96 2.86
CA TRP A 75 -3.34 9.42 2.97
C TRP A 75 -4.40 10.24 2.21
N SER A 76 -5.21 9.60 1.36
CA SER A 76 -6.16 10.28 0.47
C SER A 76 -7.11 11.22 1.22
N LYS A 77 -7.59 10.83 2.42
CA LYS A 77 -8.48 11.68 3.23
C LYS A 77 -7.78 12.96 3.69
N VAL A 78 -6.56 12.85 4.19
CA VAL A 78 -5.77 14.00 4.65
C VAL A 78 -5.47 14.94 3.48
N LEU A 79 -5.04 14.37 2.36
CA LEU A 79 -4.76 15.13 1.14
C LEU A 79 -6.01 15.83 0.61
N HIS A 80 -7.16 15.16 0.62
CA HIS A 80 -8.43 15.76 0.23
C HIS A 80 -8.76 16.99 1.07
N TYR A 81 -8.68 16.91 2.40
CA TYR A 81 -8.92 18.06 3.25
C TYR A 81 -7.95 19.22 2.99
N ILE A 82 -6.67 18.93 2.81
CA ILE A 82 -5.66 19.96 2.53
C ILE A 82 -5.96 20.65 1.18
N LEU A 83 -6.27 19.87 0.14
CA LEU A 83 -6.51 20.37 -1.21
C LEU A 83 -7.86 21.07 -1.37
N GLU A 84 -8.88 20.67 -0.61
CA GLU A 84 -10.18 21.34 -0.60
C GLU A 84 -10.18 22.64 0.22
N MET A 85 -9.42 22.70 1.31
CA MET A 85 -9.24 23.94 2.08
C MET A 85 -8.49 25.03 1.30
N ASP A 86 -7.71 24.64 0.30
CA ASP A 86 -7.02 25.57 -0.60
C ASP A 86 -7.93 26.15 -1.70
N LYS A 87 -9.20 25.70 -1.79
CA LYS A 87 -10.20 26.37 -2.64
C LYS A 87 -10.57 27.71 -1.99
N PRO A 88 -10.32 28.86 -2.64
CA PRO A 88 -10.74 30.14 -2.10
C PRO A 88 -12.26 30.14 -1.91
N MET A 89 -12.70 30.62 -0.75
CA MET A 89 -14.07 30.68 -0.25
C MET A 89 -15.06 31.52 -1.11
N SER A 90 -14.75 31.76 -2.37
CA SER A 90 -15.36 32.79 -3.24
C SER A 90 -16.72 32.39 -3.84
N GLN A 91 -17.26 31.19 -3.59
CA GLN A 91 -18.54 30.76 -4.17
C GLN A 91 -19.67 30.50 -3.18
N HIS A 92 -19.43 30.49 -1.87
CA HIS A 92 -20.52 30.31 -0.90
C HIS A 92 -21.31 31.60 -0.61
N ARG A 93 -20.84 32.78 -1.02
CA ARG A 93 -21.52 34.06 -0.74
C ARG A 93 -22.54 34.49 -1.80
N THR A 94 -22.52 33.89 -2.99
CA THR A 94 -23.38 34.31 -4.11
C THR A 94 -24.74 33.62 -4.14
N GLN A 95 -24.96 32.49 -3.45
CA GLN A 95 -26.28 31.86 -3.38
C GLN A 95 -27.20 32.47 -2.31
N ASP A 96 -26.66 33.00 -1.21
CA ASP A 96 -27.49 33.61 -0.15
C ASP A 96 -28.03 35.00 -0.53
N GLN A 97 -27.38 35.74 -1.45
CA GLN A 97 -27.89 37.05 -1.89
C GLN A 97 -29.02 36.98 -2.93
N VAL A 98 -29.11 35.90 -3.69
CA VAL A 98 -30.17 35.75 -4.72
C VAL A 98 -31.52 35.42 -4.09
N LYS A 99 -31.54 34.74 -2.93
CA LYS A 99 -32.79 34.39 -2.22
C LYS A 99 -33.44 35.56 -1.46
N VAL A 100 -32.71 36.65 -1.21
CA VAL A 100 -33.24 37.82 -0.47
C VAL A 100 -33.87 38.86 -1.40
N SER A 101 -33.75 38.70 -2.73
CA SER A 101 -34.26 39.64 -3.73
C SER A 101 -35.44 39.09 -4.56
N SER A 102 -36.21 38.13 -4.06
CA SER A 102 -37.42 37.58 -4.72
C SER A 102 -38.66 37.72 -3.86
#